data_AF-A0A1J3EZQ0-F1
#
_entry.id   AF-A0A1J3EZQ0-F1
#
_cell.length_a   1.000
_cell.length_b   1.000
_cell.length_c   1.000
_cell.angle_alpha   90.00
_cell.angle_beta   90.00
_cell.angle_gamma   90.00
#
_symmetry.space_group_name_H-M   'P 1'
#
loop_
_entity.id
_entity.type
_entity.pdbx_description
1 polymer ?
#
loop_
_entity_poly.entity_id
_entity_poly.type
_entity_poly.pdbx_seq_one_letter_code
_entity_poly.pdbx_strand_id
1 'polypeptide(L)'
;LGEKSLGEPTMSFRRPAKRALILDDDDEEEDTSYSFKVLLPNSTSVGLTLHNPGPEMPMERFVNMLKDEYEKARKDCVLMSKRTRIDWNLGGKFHLETNGEKMKGMVRFAVFKPNMCHIIRLDDGSGTTSTMYENLWDLTPDPDLLKEPPENYSFETALADLIDNSLQAVWPFSDGDRKLISVDVSSDRISVFDTGKGMDSSEANSIDKWGKIGASLHRSQKICGVGGRPPYLKPFFGMFGYGGPYACMFLGRRTLVSSKTKTSKKVYTLQFKKEALMDNRSILGKHWKTDGGMRDPTEEEIKLAPHGSFTKVEIFEPEFDISKLYQLQCRLKDIYFPYIQCDELSKTGKTEWPVEFQVNGENLAEIA
;
A
#
# COMPACT_ATOMS: atom_id res chain seq x y z
N LEU A 1 72.85 46.88 36.21
CA LEU A 1 73.80 46.62 35.10
C LEU A 1 73.84 45.11 34.85
N GLY A 2 73.38 44.65 33.69
CA GLY A 2 73.86 43.40 33.06
C GLY A 2 73.09 42.08 33.32
N GLU A 3 72.13 41.83 32.43
CA GLU A 3 71.65 40.57 31.78
C GLU A 3 72.22 39.18 32.12
N LYS A 4 71.37 38.15 31.95
CA LYS A 4 71.67 36.97 31.09
C LYS A 4 70.46 36.05 30.77
N SER A 5 70.16 35.98 29.46
CA SER A 5 69.86 34.82 28.57
C SER A 5 68.98 33.64 29.04
N LEU A 6 67.94 33.35 28.26
CA LEU A 6 67.09 32.13 28.27
C LEU A 6 67.41 31.22 27.07
N GLY A 7 67.41 29.89 27.30
CA GLY A 7 67.38 28.85 26.27
C GLY A 7 67.08 27.45 26.89
N GLU A 8 66.00 26.84 26.40
CA GLU A 8 65.26 25.56 26.65
C GLU A 8 65.88 24.34 27.37
N PRO A 9 65.04 23.41 27.90
CA PRO A 9 64.78 22.14 27.16
C PRO A 9 63.37 21.49 27.31
N THR A 10 63.13 20.51 26.43
CA THR A 10 61.94 19.66 26.18
C THR A 10 61.64 18.60 27.25
N MET A 11 60.35 18.23 27.43
CA MET A 11 59.88 17.18 28.36
C MET A 11 59.23 15.97 27.66
N SER A 12 59.52 14.77 28.19
CA SER A 12 58.89 13.48 27.87
C SER A 12 58.20 12.92 29.13
N PHE A 13 57.04 12.29 28.99
CA PHE A 13 56.32 11.66 30.12
C PHE A 13 56.08 10.16 29.86
N ARG A 14 56.52 9.33 30.82
CA ARG A 14 56.28 7.87 30.91
C ARG A 14 54.93 7.58 31.59
N ARG A 15 54.23 6.55 31.11
CA ARG A 15 52.96 6.01 31.67
C ARG A 15 53.21 4.94 32.75
N PRO A 16 52.34 4.80 33.77
CA PRO A 16 52.29 3.62 34.62
C PRO A 16 51.17 2.63 34.23
N ALA A 17 51.49 1.33 34.32
CA ALA A 17 50.60 0.15 34.30
C ALA A 17 50.11 -0.16 35.74
N LYS A 18 49.07 -0.94 36.08
CA LYS A 18 48.14 -1.91 35.45
C LYS A 18 46.98 -2.09 36.45
N ARG A 19 45.74 -2.25 36.01
CA ARG A 19 44.70 -3.05 36.72
C ARG A 19 44.14 -4.03 35.70
N ALA A 20 44.25 -5.32 36.01
CA ALA A 20 43.78 -6.40 35.17
C ALA A 20 42.25 -6.41 35.17
N LEU A 21 41.65 -6.21 33.98
CA LEU A 21 40.28 -6.60 33.69
C LEU A 21 40.37 -7.95 33.01
N ILE A 22 39.73 -8.94 33.63
CA ILE A 22 39.40 -10.23 33.02
C ILE A 22 38.46 -9.87 31.86
N LEU A 23 38.88 -10.17 30.64
CA LEU A 23 38.01 -10.14 29.48
C LEU A 23 37.17 -11.42 29.56
N ASP A 24 35.87 -11.25 29.79
CA ASP A 24 34.90 -12.26 29.39
C ASP A 24 34.91 -12.27 27.85
N ASP A 25 35.34 -13.39 27.26
CA ASP A 25 35.14 -13.70 25.85
C ASP A 25 33.64 -13.94 25.63
N ASP A 26 32.89 -12.87 25.37
CA ASP A 26 31.61 -12.94 24.68
C ASP A 26 31.85 -12.52 23.22
N ASP A 27 32.43 -13.43 22.43
CA ASP A 27 32.29 -13.43 20.98
C ASP A 27 30.83 -13.85 20.66
N GLU A 28 29.86 -12.94 20.85
CA GLU A 28 28.58 -13.06 20.16
C GLU A 28 28.85 -12.83 18.66
N GLU A 29 29.12 -13.92 17.92
CA GLU A 29 29.18 -13.89 16.45
C GLU A 29 27.89 -13.20 15.93
N GLU A 30 28.02 -11.99 15.38
CA GLU A 30 26.90 -11.30 14.72
C GLU A 30 26.28 -12.25 13.69
N ASP A 31 25.01 -12.62 13.91
CA ASP A 31 24.24 -13.48 13.02
C ASP A 31 24.30 -12.93 11.59
N THR A 32 25.11 -13.56 10.76
CA THR A 32 25.42 -13.13 9.41
C THR A 32 24.46 -13.82 8.46
N SER A 33 23.52 -13.05 7.90
CA SER A 33 22.57 -13.56 6.91
C SER A 33 22.93 -13.12 5.48
N TYR A 34 22.74 -14.01 4.52
CA TYR A 34 22.89 -13.70 3.09
C TYR A 34 21.59 -14.02 2.38
N SER A 35 21.02 -13.02 1.70
CA SER A 35 19.80 -13.20 0.90
C SER A 35 20.13 -13.10 -0.58
N PHE A 36 19.52 -13.95 -1.38
CA PHE A 36 19.74 -14.05 -2.81
C PHE A 36 18.41 -14.08 -3.56
N LYS A 37 18.31 -13.32 -4.65
CA LYS A 37 17.32 -13.56 -5.71
C LYS A 37 18.05 -14.26 -6.85
N VAL A 38 17.83 -15.56 -6.97
CA VAL A 38 18.53 -16.41 -7.94
C VAL A 38 17.73 -16.52 -9.22
N LEU A 39 18.34 -16.11 -10.32
CA LEU A 39 17.81 -16.22 -11.68
C LEU A 39 18.09 -17.62 -12.21
N LEU A 40 17.04 -18.33 -12.61
CA LEU A 40 17.11 -19.74 -12.96
C LEU A 40 17.09 -19.97 -14.49
N PRO A 41 17.65 -21.09 -14.99
CA PRO A 41 17.74 -21.38 -16.43
C PRO A 41 16.41 -21.39 -17.18
N ASN A 42 15.31 -21.66 -16.49
CA ASN A 42 13.95 -21.67 -17.07
C ASN A 42 13.26 -20.29 -17.08
N SER A 43 14.04 -19.19 -17.01
CA SER A 43 13.55 -17.80 -17.03
C SER A 43 12.70 -17.39 -15.82
N THR A 44 12.80 -18.13 -14.72
CA THR A 44 12.17 -17.79 -13.44
C THR A 44 13.19 -17.26 -12.44
N SER A 45 12.73 -16.80 -11.27
CA SER A 45 13.61 -16.46 -10.16
C SER A 45 13.06 -17.00 -8.85
N VAL A 46 13.96 -17.32 -7.92
CA VAL A 46 13.62 -17.81 -6.58
C VAL A 46 14.43 -17.06 -5.53
N GLY A 47 13.81 -16.77 -4.38
CA GLY A 47 14.51 -16.24 -3.22
C GLY A 47 15.19 -17.35 -2.43
N LEU A 48 16.40 -17.11 -1.93
CA LEU A 48 17.10 -18.00 -0.99
C LEU A 48 17.77 -17.15 0.09
N THR A 49 17.49 -17.44 1.35
CA THR A 49 18.16 -16.80 2.50
C THR A 49 18.93 -17.86 3.28
N LEU A 50 20.21 -17.58 3.54
CA LEU A 50 21.12 -18.44 4.27
C LEU A 50 21.59 -17.74 5.54
N HIS A 51 21.53 -18.44 6.67
CA HIS A 51 22.01 -17.94 7.97
C HIS A 51 23.32 -18.63 8.31
N ASN A 52 24.35 -17.85 8.67
CA ASN A 52 25.68 -18.30 9.07
C ASN A 52 26.25 -19.42 8.17
N PRO A 53 26.32 -19.26 6.83
CA PRO A 53 26.70 -20.34 5.92
C PRO A 53 28.20 -20.70 5.97
N GLY A 54 29.00 -20.00 6.79
CA GLY A 54 30.46 -20.05 6.75
C GLY A 54 31.05 -19.25 5.57
N PRO A 55 32.39 -19.28 5.39
CA PRO A 55 33.06 -18.47 4.36
C PRO A 55 32.82 -18.99 2.94
N GLU A 56 32.67 -20.30 2.76
CA GLU A 56 32.43 -20.94 1.47
C GLU A 56 31.48 -22.14 1.61
N MET A 57 30.77 -22.47 0.53
CA MET A 57 29.87 -23.62 0.46
C MET A 57 30.03 -24.39 -0.86
N PRO A 58 30.00 -25.73 -0.85
CA PRO A 58 29.97 -26.51 -2.08
C PRO A 58 28.77 -26.14 -2.97
N MET A 59 29.03 -25.95 -4.27
CA MET A 59 28.00 -25.57 -5.25
C MET A 59 26.81 -26.53 -5.24
N GLU A 60 27.07 -27.83 -5.12
CA GLU A 60 26.02 -28.85 -5.04
C GLU A 60 25.09 -28.63 -3.85
N ARG A 61 25.66 -28.30 -2.68
CA ARG A 61 24.89 -28.01 -1.47
C ARG A 61 24.02 -26.76 -1.66
N PHE A 62 24.57 -25.72 -2.29
CA PHE A 62 23.83 -24.50 -2.62
C PHE A 62 22.67 -24.76 -3.60
N VAL A 63 22.94 -25.51 -4.68
CA VAL A 63 21.94 -25.89 -5.68
C VAL A 63 20.83 -26.74 -5.08
N ASN A 64 21.14 -27.66 -4.17
CA ASN A 64 20.12 -28.46 -3.47
C ASN A 64 19.18 -27.58 -2.63
N MET A 65 19.70 -26.57 -1.93
CA MET A 65 18.83 -25.61 -1.20
C MET A 65 17.96 -24.79 -2.15
N LEU A 66 18.50 -24.36 -3.30
CA LEU A 66 17.70 -23.68 -4.33
C LEU A 66 16.61 -24.55 -4.91
N LYS A 67 16.90 -25.83 -5.13
CA LYS A 67 15.92 -26.81 -5.63
C LYS A 67 14.76 -26.95 -4.65
N ASP A 68 15.04 -27.00 -3.35
CA ASP A 68 14.00 -27.08 -2.32
C ASP A 68 13.12 -25.83 -2.30
N GLU A 69 13.71 -24.63 -2.33
CA GLU A 69 12.95 -23.37 -2.41
C GLU A 69 12.17 -23.23 -3.73
N TYR A 70 12.73 -23.68 -4.85
CA TYR A 70 12.05 -23.71 -6.14
C TYR A 70 10.82 -24.62 -6.12
N GLU A 71 10.94 -25.84 -5.57
CA GLU A 71 9.81 -26.77 -5.48
C GLU A 71 8.74 -26.28 -4.49
N LYS A 72 9.10 -25.59 -3.41
CA LYS A 72 8.15 -24.89 -2.53
C LYS A 72 7.39 -23.80 -3.29
N ALA A 73 8.13 -22.87 -3.91
CA ALA A 73 7.54 -21.77 -4.68
C ALA A 73 6.64 -22.25 -5.83
N ARG A 74 6.96 -23.42 -6.42
CA ARG A 74 6.14 -24.02 -7.48
C ARG A 74 4.83 -24.62 -6.97
N LYS A 75 4.81 -25.18 -5.75
CA LYS A 75 3.57 -25.69 -5.14
C LYS A 75 2.58 -24.56 -4.84
N ASP A 76 3.10 -23.41 -4.43
CA ASP A 76 2.28 -22.27 -4.01
C ASP A 76 1.82 -21.39 -5.18
N CYS A 77 2.44 -21.53 -6.37
CA CYS A 77 2.15 -20.69 -7.53
C CYS A 77 1.72 -21.50 -8.77
N VAL A 78 0.43 -21.39 -9.14
CA VAL A 78 -0.16 -22.07 -10.31
C VAL A 78 0.55 -21.71 -11.63
N LEU A 79 1.08 -20.49 -11.77
CA LEU A 79 1.82 -20.06 -12.96
C LEU A 79 3.16 -20.79 -13.10
N MET A 80 3.87 -21.01 -12.00
CA MET A 80 5.13 -21.77 -11.97
C MET A 80 4.93 -23.25 -12.28
N SER A 81 3.74 -23.81 -11.98
CA SER A 81 3.41 -25.22 -12.22
C SER A 81 3.29 -25.62 -13.71
N LYS A 82 3.05 -24.64 -14.60
CA LYS A 82 2.90 -24.84 -16.06
C LYS A 82 4.20 -24.71 -16.85
N ARG A 83 5.32 -24.40 -16.18
CA ARG A 83 6.61 -24.07 -16.82
C ARG A 83 7.51 -25.29 -17.01
N THR A 84 8.46 -25.16 -17.95
CA THR A 84 9.52 -26.14 -18.17
C THR A 84 10.31 -26.36 -16.88
N ARG A 85 10.43 -27.63 -16.48
CA ARG A 85 11.18 -28.01 -15.27
C ARG A 85 12.66 -27.77 -15.51
N ILE A 86 13.33 -27.29 -14.48
CA ILE A 86 14.79 -27.31 -14.43
C ILE A 86 15.18 -28.77 -14.27
N ASP A 87 16.02 -29.25 -15.18
CA ASP A 87 16.62 -30.56 -15.01
C ASP A 87 17.82 -30.45 -14.08
N TRP A 88 17.55 -30.64 -12.79
CA TRP A 88 18.54 -30.64 -11.72
C TRP A 88 19.52 -31.82 -11.79
N ASN A 89 19.23 -32.83 -12.62
CA ASN A 89 19.99 -34.08 -12.74
C ASN A 89 20.85 -34.15 -14.00
N LEU A 90 20.73 -33.17 -14.92
CA LEU A 90 21.77 -32.93 -15.91
C LEU A 90 23.07 -32.79 -15.11
N GLY A 91 24.07 -33.63 -15.39
CA GLY A 91 25.40 -33.60 -14.76
C GLY A 91 26.21 -32.34 -15.12
N GLY A 92 25.55 -31.19 -15.12
CA GLY A 92 26.01 -29.88 -15.49
C GLY A 92 26.89 -29.29 -14.40
N LYS A 93 27.97 -28.66 -14.83
CA LYS A 93 28.84 -27.86 -13.98
C LYS A 93 28.11 -26.57 -13.67
N PHE A 94 27.15 -26.62 -12.74
CA PHE A 94 26.46 -25.43 -12.25
C PHE A 94 27.49 -24.35 -11.93
N HIS A 95 27.25 -23.16 -12.45
CA HIS A 95 28.04 -22.00 -12.12
C HIS A 95 27.13 -20.83 -11.77
N LEU A 96 27.58 -20.06 -10.79
CA LEU A 96 26.91 -18.83 -10.42
C LEU A 96 27.60 -17.68 -11.13
N GLU A 97 26.80 -16.78 -11.69
CA GLU A 97 27.27 -15.53 -12.25
C GLU A 97 26.74 -14.38 -11.39
N THR A 98 27.65 -13.49 -10.98
CA THR A 98 27.33 -12.25 -10.24
C THR A 98 28.11 -11.11 -10.86
N ASN A 99 27.43 -10.05 -11.30
CA ASN A 99 28.04 -8.87 -11.93
C ASN A 99 29.09 -9.20 -13.03
N GLY A 100 28.87 -10.28 -13.79
CA GLY A 100 29.77 -10.75 -14.86
C GLY A 100 30.91 -11.69 -14.40
N GLU A 101 31.11 -11.87 -13.10
CA GLU A 101 32.07 -12.85 -12.55
C GLU A 101 31.43 -14.22 -12.36
N LYS A 102 32.18 -15.29 -12.65
CA LYS A 102 31.70 -16.67 -12.59
C LYS A 102 32.35 -17.45 -11.47
N MET A 103 31.54 -18.09 -10.62
CA MET A 103 31.97 -19.02 -9.57
C MET A 103 31.66 -20.46 -9.98
N LYS A 104 32.65 -21.34 -9.85
CA LYS A 104 32.54 -22.76 -10.17
C LYS A 104 32.97 -23.59 -8.97
N GLY A 105 32.24 -24.68 -8.70
CA GLY A 105 32.57 -25.66 -7.66
C GLY A 105 32.27 -25.20 -6.23
N MET A 106 32.66 -23.99 -5.86
CA MET A 106 32.41 -23.39 -4.54
C MET A 106 31.71 -22.04 -4.67
N VAL A 107 30.77 -21.78 -3.77
CA VAL A 107 30.13 -20.48 -3.55
C VAL A 107 30.92 -19.78 -2.45
N ARG A 108 31.54 -18.64 -2.77
CA ARG A 108 32.33 -17.86 -1.82
C ARG A 108 31.49 -16.71 -1.28
N PHE A 109 31.23 -16.66 0.02
CA PHE A 109 30.35 -15.64 0.60
C PHE A 109 31.03 -14.29 0.79
N ALA A 110 32.37 -14.26 0.85
CA ALA A 110 33.16 -13.03 1.03
C ALA A 110 32.94 -11.96 -0.06
N VAL A 111 32.45 -12.34 -1.24
CA VAL A 111 32.14 -11.42 -2.35
C VAL A 111 30.78 -10.73 -2.18
N PHE A 112 29.94 -11.21 -1.26
CA PHE A 112 28.62 -10.68 -0.98
C PHE A 112 28.66 -9.87 0.30
N LYS A 113 27.95 -8.74 0.31
CA LYS A 113 27.75 -7.99 1.55
C LYS A 113 26.73 -8.72 2.43
N PRO A 114 27.03 -8.96 3.72
CA PRO A 114 26.06 -9.57 4.62
C PRO A 114 24.84 -8.65 4.82
N ASN A 115 23.71 -9.24 5.19
CA ASN A 115 22.43 -8.58 5.46
C ASN A 115 21.88 -7.74 4.28
N MET A 116 22.34 -8.02 3.06
CA MET A 116 21.82 -7.46 1.81
C MET A 116 21.31 -8.58 0.89
N CYS A 117 20.33 -8.25 0.05
CA CYS A 117 19.86 -9.13 -1.00
C CYS A 117 20.68 -8.95 -2.27
N HIS A 118 21.24 -10.04 -2.81
CA HIS A 118 22.03 -10.05 -4.04
C HIS A 118 21.29 -10.75 -5.16
N ILE A 119 21.37 -10.22 -6.39
CA ILE A 119 20.83 -10.90 -7.57
C ILE A 119 21.97 -11.69 -8.22
N ILE A 120 21.78 -13.00 -8.35
CA ILE A 120 22.77 -13.89 -8.96
C ILE A 120 22.09 -14.78 -9.99
N ARG A 121 22.82 -15.21 -11.01
CA ARG A 121 22.30 -16.12 -12.04
C ARG A 121 22.88 -17.51 -11.86
N LEU A 122 22.01 -18.51 -11.84
CA LEU A 122 22.40 -19.92 -11.92
C LEU A 122 22.37 -20.36 -13.39
N ASP A 123 23.49 -20.89 -13.86
CA ASP A 123 23.64 -21.44 -15.19
C ASP A 123 23.88 -22.95 -15.08
N ASP A 124 23.07 -23.74 -15.80
CA ASP A 124 23.12 -25.21 -15.79
C ASP A 124 24.20 -25.78 -16.73
N GLY A 125 24.92 -24.94 -17.45
CA GLY A 125 25.96 -25.34 -18.39
C GLY A 125 25.41 -25.83 -19.73
N SER A 126 24.10 -25.71 -19.99
CA SER A 126 23.48 -26.07 -21.28
C SER A 126 23.85 -25.13 -22.42
N GLY A 127 24.49 -23.99 -22.12
CA GLY A 127 24.83 -22.95 -23.11
C GLY A 127 23.64 -22.08 -23.53
N THR A 128 22.43 -22.36 -23.03
CA THR A 128 21.23 -21.56 -23.28
C THR A 128 21.00 -20.65 -22.09
N THR A 129 21.16 -19.34 -22.30
CA THR A 129 21.07 -18.35 -21.22
C THR A 129 19.90 -17.42 -21.48
N SER A 130 18.93 -17.38 -20.56
CA SER A 130 17.84 -16.43 -20.71
C SER A 130 18.33 -15.00 -20.47
N THR A 131 17.86 -14.08 -21.32
CA THR A 131 18.07 -12.64 -21.18
C THR A 131 16.87 -11.94 -20.55
N MET A 132 15.75 -12.65 -20.35
CA MET A 132 14.53 -12.12 -19.73
C MET A 132 14.02 -13.05 -18.63
N TYR A 133 13.69 -12.48 -17.48
CA TYR A 133 13.21 -13.21 -16.31
C TYR A 133 11.87 -12.65 -15.88
N GLU A 134 10.90 -13.54 -15.66
CA GLU A 134 9.54 -13.17 -15.27
C GLU A 134 9.52 -12.61 -13.84
N ASN A 135 8.78 -11.53 -13.61
CA ASN A 135 8.58 -10.89 -12.30
C ASN A 135 9.90 -10.57 -11.56
N LEU A 136 10.94 -10.23 -12.32
CA LEU A 136 12.26 -9.92 -11.77
C LEU A 136 12.24 -8.67 -10.89
N TRP A 137 11.45 -7.67 -11.26
CA TRP A 137 11.36 -6.41 -10.53
C TRP A 137 10.04 -6.34 -9.78
N ASP A 138 10.12 -6.07 -8.48
CA ASP A 138 8.96 -5.63 -7.70
C ASP A 138 8.84 -4.12 -7.88
N LEU A 139 7.79 -3.70 -8.60
CA LEU A 139 7.47 -2.30 -8.86
C LEU A 139 6.29 -1.83 -7.98
N THR A 140 6.02 -2.53 -6.88
CA THR A 140 5.04 -2.06 -5.89
C THR A 140 5.43 -0.64 -5.47
N PRO A 141 4.52 0.35 -5.59
CA PRO A 141 4.83 1.74 -5.24
C PRO A 141 5.30 1.85 -3.80
N ASP A 142 6.30 2.71 -3.58
CA ASP A 142 6.83 2.98 -2.25
C ASP A 142 5.71 3.60 -1.39
N PRO A 143 5.41 3.06 -0.19
CA PRO A 143 4.46 3.68 0.74
C PRO A 143 4.84 5.13 1.09
N ASP A 144 6.10 5.54 0.91
CA ASP A 144 6.56 6.92 1.11
C ASP A 144 5.89 7.91 0.15
N LEU A 145 5.32 7.46 -0.96
CA LEU A 145 4.49 8.29 -1.84
C LEU A 145 3.24 8.86 -1.15
N LEU A 146 2.82 8.25 -0.04
CA LEU A 146 1.70 8.76 0.78
C LEU A 146 2.14 9.80 1.81
N LYS A 147 3.43 10.07 1.96
CA LYS A 147 3.95 11.04 2.92
C LYS A 147 3.89 12.47 2.42
N GLU A 148 3.96 12.67 1.11
CA GLU A 148 4.01 14.00 0.51
C GLU A 148 2.66 14.35 -0.16
N PRO A 149 1.87 15.30 0.40
CA PRO A 149 0.69 15.85 -0.28
C PRO A 149 1.04 16.31 -1.68
N PRO A 150 0.20 16.03 -2.69
CA PRO A 150 0.24 16.76 -3.94
C PRO A 150 0.26 18.26 -3.64
N GLU A 151 0.98 19.02 -4.47
CA GLU A 151 1.03 20.46 -4.34
C GLU A 151 -0.40 21.04 -4.39
N ASN A 152 -0.77 21.85 -3.40
CA ASN A 152 -2.12 22.42 -3.20
C ASN A 152 -3.23 21.43 -2.79
N TYR A 153 -2.90 20.25 -2.26
CA TYR A 153 -3.91 19.35 -1.69
C TYR A 153 -4.49 19.96 -0.40
N SER A 154 -5.77 20.33 -0.43
CA SER A 154 -6.48 20.98 0.68
C SER A 154 -7.46 20.02 1.37
N PHE A 155 -8.02 20.46 2.51
CA PHE A 155 -9.07 19.73 3.21
C PHE A 155 -10.27 19.44 2.30
N GLU A 156 -10.70 20.43 1.52
CA GLU A 156 -11.81 20.32 0.58
C GLU A 156 -11.52 19.33 -0.54
N THR A 157 -10.31 19.36 -1.12
CA THR A 157 -9.91 18.40 -2.16
C THR A 157 -9.85 16.97 -1.62
N ALA A 158 -9.31 16.78 -0.41
CA ALA A 158 -9.27 15.47 0.23
C ALA A 158 -10.67 14.94 0.53
N LEU A 159 -11.57 15.80 1.00
CA LEU A 159 -12.96 15.40 1.22
C LEU A 159 -13.68 15.09 -0.10
N ALA A 160 -13.39 15.86 -1.15
CA ALA A 160 -13.92 15.62 -2.49
C ALA A 160 -13.50 14.24 -3.03
N ASP A 161 -12.26 13.79 -2.82
CA ASP A 161 -11.83 12.43 -3.22
C ASP A 161 -12.70 11.33 -2.58
N LEU A 162 -13.17 11.52 -1.34
CA LEU A 162 -14.05 10.56 -0.66
C LEU A 162 -15.50 10.66 -1.15
N ILE A 163 -15.99 11.87 -1.37
CA ILE A 163 -17.33 12.13 -1.91
C ILE A 163 -17.45 11.60 -3.35
N ASP A 164 -16.42 11.77 -4.17
CA ASP A 164 -16.36 11.27 -5.54
C ASP A 164 -16.52 9.75 -5.60
N ASN A 165 -15.87 9.02 -4.69
CA ASN A 165 -16.04 7.57 -4.54
C ASN A 165 -17.49 7.22 -4.13
N SER A 166 -18.06 8.00 -3.23
CA SER A 166 -19.44 7.84 -2.73
C SER A 166 -20.45 8.07 -3.85
N LEU A 167 -20.28 9.15 -4.62
CA LEU A 167 -21.11 9.54 -5.74
C LEU A 167 -21.09 8.47 -6.84
N GLN A 168 -19.91 7.95 -7.14
CA GLN A 168 -19.76 6.84 -8.08
C GLN A 168 -20.44 5.55 -7.58
N ALA A 169 -20.47 5.30 -6.27
CA ALA A 169 -21.09 4.12 -5.69
C ALA A 169 -22.63 4.18 -5.70
N VAL A 170 -23.22 5.37 -5.53
CA VAL A 170 -24.69 5.57 -5.55
C VAL A 170 -25.25 5.77 -6.95
N TRP A 171 -24.46 6.29 -7.90
CA TRP A 171 -24.92 6.65 -9.24
C TRP A 171 -25.66 5.53 -10.01
N PRO A 172 -25.20 4.26 -10.00
CA PRO A 172 -25.81 3.21 -10.79
C PRO A 172 -27.18 2.75 -10.28
N PHE A 173 -27.60 3.19 -9.09
CA PHE A 173 -28.85 2.76 -8.49
C PHE A 173 -30.06 3.30 -9.24
N SER A 174 -31.17 2.58 -9.15
CA SER A 174 -32.43 2.97 -9.79
C SER A 174 -33.07 4.16 -9.06
N ASP A 175 -34.01 4.85 -9.70
CA ASP A 175 -34.70 6.03 -9.12
C ASP A 175 -35.57 5.67 -7.89
N GLY A 176 -35.83 4.38 -7.64
CA GLY A 176 -36.57 3.91 -6.46
C GLY A 176 -35.70 3.62 -5.24
N ASP A 177 -34.37 3.54 -5.40
CA ASP A 177 -33.46 3.33 -4.29
C ASP A 177 -32.96 4.68 -3.75
N ARG A 178 -32.85 4.81 -2.43
CA ARG A 178 -32.33 6.04 -1.82
C ARG A 178 -30.85 6.20 -2.16
N LYS A 179 -30.51 7.25 -2.90
CA LYS A 179 -29.13 7.67 -3.21
C LYS A 179 -28.72 8.77 -2.24
N LEU A 180 -28.13 8.40 -1.11
CA LEU A 180 -27.69 9.32 -0.07
C LEU A 180 -26.16 9.36 -0.03
N ILE A 181 -25.63 10.57 0.08
CA ILE A 181 -24.28 10.87 0.55
C ILE A 181 -24.43 11.80 1.75
N SER A 182 -23.90 11.38 2.90
CA SER A 182 -23.95 12.15 4.15
C SER A 182 -22.54 12.34 4.68
N VAL A 183 -22.17 13.59 4.93
CA VAL A 183 -20.86 13.96 5.46
C VAL A 183 -21.07 14.66 6.79
N ASP A 184 -20.55 14.09 7.88
CA ASP A 184 -20.56 14.73 9.19
C ASP A 184 -19.13 15.12 9.57
N VAL A 185 -18.91 16.41 9.82
CA VAL A 185 -17.62 16.95 10.25
C VAL A 185 -17.74 17.49 11.67
N SER A 186 -16.99 16.90 12.60
CA SER A 186 -16.81 17.39 13.97
C SER A 186 -15.33 17.59 14.28
N SER A 187 -15.05 18.18 15.44
CA SER A 187 -13.67 18.40 15.92
C SER A 187 -12.87 17.12 16.15
N ASP A 188 -13.55 15.99 16.36
CA ASP A 188 -12.96 14.71 16.71
C ASP A 188 -13.08 13.65 15.60
N ARG A 189 -14.01 13.86 14.64
CA ARG A 189 -14.31 12.87 13.61
C ARG A 189 -14.86 13.50 12.33
N ILE A 190 -14.46 12.95 11.19
CA ILE A 190 -15.17 13.10 9.92
C ILE A 190 -15.82 11.76 9.59
N SER A 191 -17.09 11.74 9.20
CA SER A 191 -17.80 10.56 8.73
C SER A 191 -18.36 10.82 7.34
N VAL A 192 -17.97 10.02 6.35
CA VAL A 192 -18.58 10.02 5.00
C VAL A 192 -19.36 8.72 4.85
N PHE A 193 -20.67 8.82 4.65
CA PHE A 193 -21.57 7.68 4.49
C PHE A 193 -22.26 7.75 3.13
N ASP A 194 -22.27 6.62 2.42
CA ASP A 194 -23.03 6.47 1.18
C ASP A 194 -23.90 5.22 1.23
N THR A 195 -25.02 5.28 0.52
CA THR A 195 -25.94 4.16 0.37
C THR A 195 -25.69 3.36 -0.92
N GLY A 196 -24.48 3.40 -1.45
CA GLY A 196 -24.11 2.74 -2.69
C GLY A 196 -24.08 1.22 -2.57
N LYS A 197 -23.44 0.57 -3.54
CA LYS A 197 -23.38 -0.91 -3.64
C LYS A 197 -22.66 -1.58 -2.47
N GLY A 198 -21.82 -0.84 -1.75
CA GLY A 198 -20.93 -1.37 -0.73
C GLY A 198 -19.89 -2.36 -1.26
N MET A 199 -19.16 -2.94 -0.31
CA MET A 199 -18.04 -3.86 -0.51
C MET A 199 -18.13 -5.00 0.50
N ASP A 200 -17.53 -6.13 0.18
CA ASP A 200 -17.55 -7.34 1.00
C ASP A 200 -16.22 -8.12 0.94
N SER A 201 -16.25 -9.45 1.08
CA SER A 201 -15.09 -10.33 0.95
C SER A 201 -15.00 -11.03 -0.41
N SER A 202 -15.90 -10.72 -1.35
CA SER A 202 -15.90 -11.35 -2.67
C SER A 202 -14.79 -10.82 -3.55
N GLU A 203 -14.19 -11.65 -4.40
CA GLU A 203 -13.13 -11.22 -5.31
C GLU A 203 -13.56 -10.04 -6.19
N ALA A 204 -14.83 -9.94 -6.58
CA ALA A 204 -15.32 -8.85 -7.41
C ALA A 204 -15.38 -7.49 -6.68
N ASN A 205 -15.92 -7.46 -5.45
CA ASN A 205 -16.21 -6.22 -4.71
C ASN A 205 -15.52 -6.18 -3.33
N SER A 206 -14.32 -6.76 -3.22
CA SER A 206 -13.66 -6.85 -1.92
C SER A 206 -13.25 -5.48 -1.37
N ILE A 207 -13.45 -5.29 -0.05
CA ILE A 207 -13.03 -4.11 0.70
C ILE A 207 -11.50 -3.91 0.67
N ASP A 208 -10.72 -4.97 0.48
CA ASP A 208 -9.26 -4.87 0.40
C ASP A 208 -8.81 -4.05 -0.83
N LYS A 209 -9.58 -4.07 -1.93
CA LYS A 209 -9.33 -3.28 -3.12
C LYS A 209 -9.49 -1.79 -2.88
N TRP A 210 -10.41 -1.40 -2.00
CA TRP A 210 -10.52 0.00 -1.59
C TRP A 210 -9.29 0.45 -0.82
N GLY A 211 -8.77 -0.43 0.04
CA GLY A 211 -7.58 -0.12 0.83
C GLY A 211 -6.25 -0.24 0.08
N LYS A 212 -6.22 -0.96 -1.04
CA LYS A 212 -5.02 -1.18 -1.84
C LYS A 212 -4.78 -0.03 -2.80
N ILE A 213 -3.67 0.67 -2.57
CA ILE A 213 -3.20 1.76 -3.42
C ILE A 213 -3.02 1.25 -4.87
N GLY A 214 -3.58 1.99 -5.83
CA GLY A 214 -3.51 1.66 -7.26
C GLY A 214 -4.56 0.65 -7.73
N ALA A 215 -5.35 0.05 -6.83
CA ALA A 215 -6.39 -0.92 -7.14
C ALA A 215 -7.72 -0.23 -7.48
N SER A 216 -7.83 0.35 -8.68
CA SER A 216 -9.10 0.89 -9.15
C SER A 216 -9.95 -0.18 -9.85
N LEU A 217 -11.16 -0.41 -9.35
CA LEU A 217 -12.19 -1.21 -10.02
C LEU A 217 -12.78 -0.51 -11.27
N HIS A 218 -12.51 0.78 -11.44
CA HIS A 218 -13.22 1.65 -12.39
C HIS A 218 -12.39 2.06 -13.60
N ARG A 219 -11.11 1.65 -13.65
CA ARG A 219 -10.21 1.95 -14.78
C ARG A 219 -10.78 1.52 -16.14
N SER A 220 -11.51 0.40 -16.19
CA SER A 220 -12.14 -0.13 -17.40
C SER A 220 -13.43 0.60 -17.81
N GLN A 221 -14.01 1.43 -16.94
CA GLN A 221 -15.30 2.10 -17.16
C GLN A 221 -15.17 3.55 -17.65
N LYS A 222 -13.94 4.04 -17.88
CA LYS A 222 -13.65 5.42 -18.32
C LYS A 222 -14.42 5.85 -19.56
N ILE A 223 -14.58 4.95 -20.54
CA ILE A 223 -15.26 5.25 -21.81
C ILE A 223 -16.75 5.56 -21.57
N CYS A 224 -17.33 5.05 -20.48
CA CYS A 224 -18.73 5.28 -20.13
C CYS A 224 -18.99 6.69 -19.55
N GLY A 225 -17.95 7.45 -19.20
CA GLY A 225 -18.05 8.81 -18.66
C GLY A 225 -18.14 9.93 -19.70
N VAL A 226 -17.86 9.63 -20.98
CA VAL A 226 -17.86 10.62 -22.06
C VAL A 226 -19.16 10.50 -22.87
N GLY A 227 -19.97 11.55 -22.86
CA GLY A 227 -21.26 11.60 -23.56
C GLY A 227 -22.40 10.91 -22.78
N GLY A 228 -23.51 11.63 -22.57
CA GLY A 228 -24.65 11.12 -21.80
C GLY A 228 -25.81 12.12 -21.72
N ARG A 229 -26.94 11.65 -21.18
CA ARG A 229 -28.06 12.53 -20.78
C ARG A 229 -27.70 13.25 -19.45
N PRO A 230 -28.27 14.43 -19.19
CA PRO A 230 -28.08 15.16 -17.94
C PRO A 230 -28.18 14.28 -16.68
N PRO A 231 -27.43 14.61 -15.61
CA PRO A 231 -26.38 15.63 -15.61
C PRO A 231 -25.18 15.16 -16.45
N TYR A 232 -24.66 16.05 -17.30
CA TYR A 232 -23.85 15.74 -18.49
C TYR A 232 -22.49 15.07 -18.23
N LEU A 233 -22.16 14.77 -16.98
CA LEU A 233 -20.96 14.06 -16.54
C LEU A 233 -21.40 12.87 -15.71
N LYS A 234 -21.27 11.64 -16.24
CA LYS A 234 -21.42 10.46 -15.36
C LYS A 234 -20.22 10.45 -14.40
N PRO A 235 -20.43 10.26 -13.09
CA PRO A 235 -19.40 10.35 -12.07
C PRO A 235 -18.50 9.11 -12.08
N PHE A 236 -17.69 8.95 -13.12
CA PHE A 236 -16.61 7.95 -13.17
C PHE A 236 -15.34 8.56 -12.62
N PHE A 237 -15.36 8.83 -11.31
CA PHE A 237 -14.22 9.31 -10.56
C PHE A 237 -13.31 8.12 -10.16
N GLY A 238 -12.15 8.35 -9.53
CA GLY A 238 -11.32 7.24 -9.03
C GLY A 238 -10.54 6.42 -10.09
N MET A 239 -10.01 7.07 -11.13
CA MET A 239 -9.24 6.42 -12.22
C MET A 239 -8.00 5.65 -11.75
N PHE A 240 -7.34 6.17 -10.71
CA PHE A 240 -6.01 5.74 -10.31
C PHE A 240 -6.04 4.81 -9.09
N GLY A 241 -7.06 4.87 -8.23
CA GLY A 241 -7.15 4.05 -7.01
C GLY A 241 -6.24 4.53 -5.87
N TYR A 242 -5.95 5.83 -5.82
CA TYR A 242 -5.13 6.44 -4.75
C TYR A 242 -5.97 7.35 -3.83
N GLY A 243 -7.00 8.03 -4.35
CA GLY A 243 -7.71 9.12 -3.66
C GLY A 243 -8.28 8.73 -2.29
N GLY A 244 -8.94 7.57 -2.16
CA GLY A 244 -9.55 7.14 -0.90
C GLY A 244 -8.55 7.00 0.26
N PRO A 245 -7.56 6.08 0.16
CA PRO A 245 -6.52 5.95 1.18
C PRO A 245 -5.74 7.26 1.41
N TYR A 246 -5.42 7.99 0.34
CA TYR A 246 -4.67 9.24 0.41
C TYR A 246 -5.41 10.31 1.23
N ALA A 247 -6.67 10.59 0.88
CA ALA A 247 -7.52 11.54 1.58
C ALA A 247 -7.67 11.20 3.06
N CYS A 248 -7.84 9.91 3.38
CA CYS A 248 -7.97 9.44 4.76
C CYS A 248 -6.74 9.77 5.62
N MET A 249 -5.54 9.64 5.05
CA MET A 249 -4.27 9.95 5.74
C MET A 249 -3.94 11.44 5.81
N PHE A 250 -4.48 12.21 4.87
CA PHE A 250 -4.38 13.66 4.88
C PHE A 250 -5.32 14.27 5.93
N LEU A 251 -6.57 13.81 5.96
CA LEU A 251 -7.63 14.38 6.80
C LEU A 251 -7.54 14.00 8.27
N GLY A 252 -6.85 12.92 8.65
CA GLY A 252 -6.69 12.51 10.04
C GLY A 252 -5.63 11.44 10.25
N ARG A 253 -5.55 10.92 11.49
CA ARG A 253 -4.50 9.96 11.88
C ARG A 253 -4.95 8.51 11.77
N ARG A 254 -6.24 8.26 11.99
CA ARG A 254 -6.81 6.92 11.98
C ARG A 254 -8.08 6.92 11.17
N THR A 255 -8.30 5.85 10.41
CA THR A 255 -9.50 5.68 9.60
C THR A 255 -10.10 4.31 9.84
N LEU A 256 -11.43 4.23 9.88
CA LEU A 256 -12.19 3.00 9.87
C LEU A 256 -13.15 3.04 8.68
N VAL A 257 -12.98 2.12 7.75
CA VAL A 257 -13.95 1.89 6.68
C VAL A 257 -14.82 0.72 7.07
N SER A 258 -16.12 0.93 7.05
CA SER A 258 -17.16 -0.08 7.22
C SER A 258 -17.97 -0.18 5.95
N SER A 259 -18.13 -1.38 5.39
CA SER A 259 -18.88 -1.54 4.15
C SER A 259 -19.67 -2.84 4.12
N LYS A 260 -20.81 -2.80 3.46
CA LYS A 260 -21.72 -3.94 3.35
C LYS A 260 -22.41 -3.93 1.99
N THR A 261 -22.37 -5.06 1.30
CA THR A 261 -23.18 -5.31 0.10
C THR A 261 -24.60 -5.76 0.46
N LYS A 262 -25.53 -5.61 -0.48
CA LYS A 262 -26.94 -6.02 -0.33
C LYS A 262 -27.09 -7.51 -0.03
N THR A 263 -26.20 -8.33 -0.58
CA THR A 263 -26.18 -9.79 -0.42
C THR A 263 -25.46 -10.25 0.85
N SER A 264 -24.47 -9.48 1.34
CA SER A 264 -23.79 -9.79 2.59
C SER A 264 -24.71 -9.59 3.79
N LYS A 265 -24.64 -10.48 4.77
CA LYS A 265 -25.30 -10.29 6.09
C LYS A 265 -24.43 -9.51 7.08
N LYS A 266 -23.13 -9.43 6.83
CA LYS A 266 -22.14 -8.83 7.72
C LYS A 266 -21.55 -7.56 7.12
N VAL A 267 -21.12 -6.66 8.01
CA VAL A 267 -20.33 -5.49 7.68
C VAL A 267 -18.86 -5.87 7.77
N TYR A 268 -18.12 -5.58 6.71
CA TYR A 268 -16.67 -5.74 6.66
C TYR A 268 -16.00 -4.42 7.03
N THR A 269 -14.92 -4.51 7.79
CA THR A 269 -14.19 -3.36 8.28
C THR A 269 -12.72 -3.42 7.91
N LEU A 270 -12.16 -2.27 7.56
CA LEU A 270 -10.75 -2.08 7.26
C LEU A 270 -10.28 -0.82 7.99
N GLN A 271 -9.15 -0.92 8.68
CA GLN A 271 -8.60 0.19 9.45
C GLN A 271 -7.34 0.75 8.77
N PHE A 272 -7.10 2.04 8.88
CA PHE A 272 -5.81 2.66 8.60
C PHE A 272 -5.31 3.43 9.81
N LYS A 273 -4.00 3.40 10.03
CA LYS A 273 -3.29 4.18 11.05
C LYS A 273 -2.09 4.82 10.36
N LYS A 274 -2.04 6.14 10.35
CA LYS A 274 -1.01 6.93 9.65
C LYS A 274 0.38 6.60 10.18
N GLU A 275 0.52 6.48 11.49
CA GLU A 275 1.78 6.17 12.16
C GLU A 275 2.25 4.75 11.82
N ALA A 276 1.36 3.76 11.82
CA ALA A 276 1.73 2.39 11.45
C ALA A 276 2.23 2.27 9.99
N LEU A 277 1.79 3.16 9.11
CA LEU A 277 2.33 3.26 7.75
C LEU A 277 3.66 4.04 7.72
N MET A 278 3.75 5.13 8.46
CA MET A 278 4.93 6.03 8.52
C MET A 278 6.14 5.44 9.26
N ASP A 279 5.90 4.59 10.25
CA ASP A 279 6.88 3.97 11.14
C ASP A 279 7.46 2.67 10.57
N ASN A 280 6.95 2.16 9.43
CA ASN A 280 7.49 1.00 8.72
C ASN A 280 8.88 1.24 8.08
N ARG A 281 9.69 2.15 8.63
CA ARG A 281 11.04 2.51 8.15
C ARG A 281 12.10 1.42 8.35
N SER A 282 11.78 0.20 8.77
CA SER A 282 12.83 -0.73 9.22
C SER A 282 12.62 -2.23 8.98
N ILE A 283 11.68 -2.67 8.12
CA ILE A 283 11.59 -4.11 7.81
C ILE A 283 11.43 -4.37 6.31
N LEU A 284 12.59 -4.60 5.68
CA LEU A 284 12.84 -5.46 4.52
C LEU A 284 11.56 -6.07 3.90
N GLY A 285 11.02 -5.44 2.84
CA GLY A 285 10.14 -6.08 1.86
C GLY A 285 8.79 -6.61 2.34
N LYS A 286 8.20 -6.10 3.43
CA LYS A 286 6.88 -6.59 3.87
C LYS A 286 5.74 -5.81 3.23
N HIS A 287 4.86 -6.55 2.55
CA HIS A 287 3.53 -6.10 2.16
C HIS A 287 2.81 -5.43 3.34
N TRP A 288 2.26 -4.24 3.12
CA TRP A 288 1.46 -3.55 4.13
C TRP A 288 0.24 -4.39 4.50
N LYS A 289 0.12 -4.70 5.80
CA LYS A 289 -1.04 -5.35 6.39
C LYS A 289 -1.63 -4.39 7.40
N THR A 290 -2.95 -4.39 7.49
CA THR A 290 -3.67 -3.54 8.42
C THR A 290 -4.77 -4.32 9.12
N ASP A 291 -5.24 -3.77 10.24
CA ASP A 291 -6.32 -4.35 11.01
C ASP A 291 -7.65 -4.26 10.23
N GLY A 292 -8.50 -5.26 10.44
CA GLY A 292 -9.82 -5.33 9.84
C GLY A 292 -10.66 -6.35 10.59
N GLY A 293 -11.94 -6.44 10.24
CA GLY A 293 -12.87 -7.29 10.96
C GLY A 293 -14.21 -7.43 10.30
N MET A 294 -15.08 -8.21 10.95
CA MET A 294 -16.42 -8.51 10.49
C MET A 294 -17.39 -8.38 11.67
N ARG A 295 -18.47 -7.62 11.50
CA ARG A 295 -19.48 -7.37 12.54
C ARG A 295 -20.89 -7.36 11.97
N ASP A 296 -21.88 -7.34 12.86
CA ASP A 296 -23.27 -7.05 12.48
C ASP A 296 -23.46 -5.55 12.19
N PRO A 297 -24.41 -5.19 11.32
CA PRO A 297 -24.76 -3.79 11.07
C PRO A 297 -25.38 -3.15 12.31
N THR A 298 -25.08 -1.87 12.51
CA THR A 298 -25.67 -1.04 13.58
C THR A 298 -27.09 -0.61 13.23
N GLU A 299 -27.87 -0.19 14.23
CA GLU A 299 -29.24 0.32 14.00
C GLU A 299 -29.25 1.57 13.11
N GLU A 300 -28.25 2.45 13.28
CA GLU A 300 -28.07 3.64 12.46
C GLU A 300 -27.77 3.28 10.99
N GLU A 301 -26.86 2.33 10.74
CA GLU A 301 -26.54 1.87 9.39
C GLU A 301 -27.76 1.25 8.70
N ILE A 302 -28.56 0.47 9.44
CA ILE A 302 -29.82 -0.13 8.93
C ILE A 302 -30.83 0.97 8.58
N LYS A 303 -30.96 1.99 9.44
CA LYS A 303 -31.89 3.11 9.23
C LYS A 303 -31.49 3.97 8.03
N LEU A 304 -30.19 4.24 7.87
CA LEU A 304 -29.67 5.08 6.78
C LEU A 304 -29.67 4.37 5.43
N ALA A 305 -29.43 3.05 5.41
CA ALA A 305 -29.38 2.23 4.21
C ALA A 305 -30.46 1.11 4.20
N PRO A 306 -31.74 1.47 4.03
CA PRO A 306 -32.86 0.52 4.14
C PRO A 306 -32.84 -0.59 3.08
N HIS A 307 -32.22 -0.37 1.92
CA HIS A 307 -32.01 -1.42 0.90
C HIS A 307 -30.88 -2.38 1.21
N GLY A 308 -30.15 -2.15 2.31
CA GLY A 308 -29.21 -3.09 2.90
C GLY A 308 -27.78 -3.01 2.40
N SER A 309 -27.37 -1.97 1.68
CA SER A 309 -25.97 -1.75 1.29
C SER A 309 -25.48 -0.34 1.56
N PHE A 310 -24.22 -0.20 1.97
CA PHE A 310 -23.60 1.07 2.29
C PHE A 310 -22.08 0.98 2.32
N THR A 311 -21.43 2.14 2.29
CA THR A 311 -20.06 2.33 2.78
C THR A 311 -20.03 3.51 3.75
N LYS A 312 -19.23 3.38 4.80
CA LYS A 312 -19.01 4.41 5.82
C LYS A 312 -17.51 4.53 6.06
N VAL A 313 -16.97 5.73 5.89
CA VAL A 313 -15.57 6.07 6.16
C VAL A 313 -15.53 7.01 7.34
N GLU A 314 -14.96 6.57 8.46
CA GLU A 314 -14.77 7.37 9.66
C GLU A 314 -13.29 7.72 9.82
N ILE A 315 -12.98 9.01 9.84
CA ILE A 315 -11.63 9.55 10.01
C ILE A 315 -11.58 10.21 11.38
N PHE A 316 -10.60 9.84 12.18
CA PHE A 316 -10.45 10.29 13.56
C PHE A 316 -9.28 11.26 13.70
N GLU A 317 -9.42 12.16 14.65
CA GLU A 317 -8.45 13.22 14.95
C GLU A 317 -8.19 14.12 13.73
N PRO A 318 -9.26 14.68 13.12
CA PRO A 318 -9.08 15.57 11.99
C PRO A 318 -8.59 16.95 12.41
N GLU A 319 -7.78 17.57 11.55
CA GLU A 319 -7.37 18.97 11.70
C GLU A 319 -8.32 19.85 10.86
N PHE A 320 -9.52 20.13 11.40
CA PHE A 320 -10.49 21.03 10.77
C PHE A 320 -10.97 22.13 11.72
N ASP A 321 -10.98 23.35 11.21
CA ASP A 321 -11.56 24.50 11.91
C ASP A 321 -13.08 24.52 11.69
N ILE A 322 -13.83 24.08 12.70
CA ILE A 322 -15.30 23.99 12.67
C ILE A 322 -15.97 25.35 12.38
N SER A 323 -15.31 26.47 12.67
CA SER A 323 -15.86 27.79 12.32
C SER A 323 -16.02 27.98 10.80
N LYS A 324 -15.35 27.16 9.98
CA LYS A 324 -15.44 27.16 8.52
C LYS A 324 -16.47 26.18 7.96
N LEU A 325 -17.28 25.53 8.80
CA LEU A 325 -18.25 24.53 8.35
C LEU A 325 -19.19 25.06 7.27
N TYR A 326 -19.73 26.26 7.44
CA TYR A 326 -20.61 26.88 6.44
C TYR A 326 -19.88 27.15 5.11
N GLN A 327 -18.62 27.59 5.17
CA GLN A 327 -17.81 27.78 3.96
C GLN A 327 -17.57 26.45 3.24
N LEU A 328 -17.30 25.38 3.99
CA LEU A 328 -17.15 24.03 3.44
C LEU A 328 -18.44 23.58 2.74
N GLN A 329 -19.59 23.78 3.38
CA GLN A 329 -20.90 23.45 2.79
C GLN A 329 -21.14 24.19 1.46
N CYS A 330 -20.90 25.51 1.41
CA CYS A 330 -21.02 26.29 0.17
C CYS A 330 -20.07 25.77 -0.92
N ARG A 331 -18.81 25.46 -0.57
CA ARG A 331 -17.84 24.91 -1.52
C ARG A 331 -18.25 23.55 -2.08
N LEU A 332 -18.74 22.65 -1.23
CA LEU A 332 -19.22 21.34 -1.65
C LEU A 332 -20.47 21.45 -2.52
N LYS A 333 -21.40 22.36 -2.19
CA LYS A 333 -22.54 22.68 -3.04
C LYS A 333 -22.09 23.10 -4.44
N ASP A 334 -21.12 24.02 -4.54
CA ASP A 334 -20.61 24.50 -5.83
C ASP A 334 -19.97 23.38 -6.66
N ILE A 335 -19.14 22.54 -6.02
CA ILE A 335 -18.44 21.42 -6.69
C ILE A 335 -19.45 20.39 -7.22
N TYR A 336 -20.44 20.04 -6.40
CA TYR A 336 -21.36 18.94 -6.66
C TYR A 336 -22.73 19.39 -7.18
N PHE A 337 -22.90 20.68 -7.48
CA PHE A 337 -24.16 21.25 -7.96
C PHE A 337 -24.81 20.41 -9.08
N PRO A 338 -24.08 19.96 -10.13
CA PRO A 338 -24.68 19.16 -11.21
C PRO A 338 -25.25 17.81 -10.76
N TYR A 339 -24.81 17.29 -9.61
CA TYR A 339 -25.23 15.99 -9.08
C TYR A 339 -26.32 16.10 -8.01
N ILE A 340 -26.44 17.27 -7.39
CA ILE A 340 -27.41 17.56 -6.32
C ILE A 340 -28.71 18.11 -6.92
N GLN A 341 -28.62 18.97 -7.94
CA GLN A 341 -29.79 19.60 -8.58
C GLN A 341 -29.70 19.50 -10.10
N CYS A 342 -30.76 19.00 -10.74
CA CYS A 342 -30.85 18.96 -12.18
C CYS A 342 -32.26 19.31 -12.66
N ASP A 343 -32.42 20.53 -13.18
CA ASP A 343 -33.70 21.00 -13.71
C ASP A 343 -34.03 20.38 -15.09
N GLU A 344 -33.01 20.00 -15.85
CA GLU A 344 -33.15 19.45 -17.21
C GLU A 344 -33.72 18.03 -17.25
N LEU A 345 -33.63 17.28 -16.15
CA LEU A 345 -34.27 15.97 -16.02
C LEU A 345 -35.78 16.07 -15.79
N SER A 346 -36.25 17.24 -15.35
CA SER A 346 -37.64 17.42 -14.95
C SER A 346 -38.59 17.42 -16.14
N LYS A 347 -39.43 16.39 -16.23
CA LYS A 347 -40.59 16.38 -17.13
C LYS A 347 -41.74 17.25 -16.63
N THR A 348 -41.66 17.76 -15.40
CA THR A 348 -42.77 18.43 -14.69
C THR A 348 -42.47 19.89 -14.34
N GLY A 349 -41.25 20.39 -14.64
CA GLY A 349 -40.80 21.73 -14.29
C GLY A 349 -40.38 21.92 -12.82
N LYS A 350 -40.30 20.84 -12.04
CA LYS A 350 -39.78 20.82 -10.66
C LYS A 350 -38.31 20.37 -10.65
N THR A 351 -37.44 21.06 -9.90
CA THR A 351 -36.06 20.63 -9.69
C THR A 351 -36.01 19.20 -9.15
N GLU A 352 -35.30 18.32 -9.87
CA GLU A 352 -35.03 16.97 -9.40
C GLU A 352 -33.73 16.93 -8.60
N TRP A 353 -33.67 16.08 -7.58
CA TRP A 353 -32.50 15.84 -6.74
C TRP A 353 -31.98 14.42 -6.97
N PRO A 354 -31.08 14.21 -7.94
CA PRO A 354 -30.63 12.87 -8.32
C PRO A 354 -29.93 12.13 -7.18
N VAL A 355 -29.28 12.87 -6.29
CA VAL A 355 -28.60 12.38 -5.09
C VAL A 355 -28.95 13.30 -3.92
N GLU A 356 -29.40 12.70 -2.82
CA GLU A 356 -29.56 13.38 -1.55
C GLU A 356 -28.17 13.59 -0.94
N PHE A 357 -27.73 14.85 -0.84
CA PHE A 357 -26.42 15.19 -0.31
C PHE A 357 -26.57 16.05 0.94
N GLN A 358 -26.18 15.49 2.08
CA GLN A 358 -26.19 16.17 3.37
C GLN A 358 -24.78 16.44 3.91
N VAL A 359 -24.59 17.61 4.53
CA VAL A 359 -23.39 17.94 5.32
C VAL A 359 -23.83 18.38 6.71
N ASN A 360 -23.43 17.66 7.75
CA ASN A 360 -23.83 17.86 9.14
C ASN A 360 -25.37 17.90 9.33
N GLY A 361 -26.08 17.07 8.57
CA GLY A 361 -27.55 16.99 8.56
C GLY A 361 -28.26 18.06 7.71
N GLU A 362 -27.55 19.03 7.14
CA GLU A 362 -28.13 20.03 6.23
C GLU A 362 -28.05 19.55 4.78
N ASN A 363 -29.18 19.61 4.06
CA ASN A 363 -29.23 19.26 2.64
C ASN A 363 -28.57 20.37 1.81
N LEU A 364 -27.52 20.03 1.05
CA LEU A 364 -26.78 21.01 0.23
C LEU A 364 -27.65 21.68 -0.84
N ALA A 365 -28.73 21.04 -1.27
CA ALA A 365 -29.72 21.62 -2.18
C ALA A 365 -30.43 22.86 -1.59
N GLU A 366 -30.48 22.97 -0.27
CA GLU A 366 -31.26 23.97 0.47
C GLU A 366 -30.39 25.12 1.01
N ILE A 367 -29.07 25.00 0.91
CA ILE A 367 -28.14 26.05 1.33
C ILE A 367 -28.26 27.24 0.38
N ALA A 368 -28.37 28.45 0.91
CA ALA A 368 -28.54 29.68 0.13
C ALA A 368 -27.26 30.03 -0.65
#